data_AF-A0A7D9JA57-F1
#
_entry.id   AF-A0A7D9JA57-F1
#
_cell.length_a   1.000
_cell.length_b   1.000
_cell.length_c   1.000
_cell.angle_alpha   90.00
_cell.angle_beta   90.00
_cell.angle_gamma   90.00
#
_symmetry.space_group_name_H-M   'P 1'
#
loop_
_entity.id
_entity.type
_entity.pdbx_description
1 polymer ?
#
loop_
_entity_poly.entity_id
_entity_poly.type
_entity_poly.pdbx_seq_one_letter_code
_entity_poly.pdbx_strand_id
1 'polypeptide(L)'
;MQQNFIKLQKQDDNMRRLHQELAESTRKLSSAEASLEIQLKARGELEKERDHLQQTLRTYEEQMTVKISENKLVNGHASTLQNELEHSRKVSEETSQRLATTAYDLDNLEKMKEENFNNIDSAGLEGDVTKLKVDRVKLEATLQEEKAKTNLLLREIKENNEGRTQLESLLSKIKSSNIDLEEQLRAESFDKSQFAREAEEAKGLWESEVRSRSKLGAKILEMETKLNESKAAIDEEKKRVRKALESRKVMQGKLDVYEKSADQHEKEVQTLKTQIKSYKRRLKDVLNSEKRIPALQAEFNRETQQYEATITSLRNQLRDMNETLRQEGDSRALAERRGQLNEKDLILAKSQAKDSSRQMQKLEKLNRQMADDMDSLKAHYAENFVDKAQLDRMKLDLEAKSRIELNRKLADVNAHLEEQALARDVLERSRDEQEEIKIKELEETILKLRRENEQYRSNFHQLQVQKETIEVEAERFKDMYETETRRKEKLNNLLFQEREKSAESKARFNLERSRSDKILGNGGLSRLEHSPSTLDIPHRENMDHKSPGLIYSQPKEKLMESVDKELSKSIQRHLDSIATNDGPDMWRNNDINMTSSPLSTSSRQYMETLKRNYFV
;
A
#
# COMPACT_ATOMS: atom_id res chain seq x y z
N MET A 1 -82.02 64.36 -13.88
CA MET A 1 -80.73 64.18 -14.59
C MET A 1 -79.51 64.43 -13.69
N GLN A 2 -79.40 65.56 -12.98
CA GLN A 2 -78.25 65.84 -12.09
C GLN A 2 -78.00 64.77 -11.00
N GLN A 3 -79.04 64.24 -10.34
CA GLN A 3 -78.86 63.18 -9.34
C GLN A 3 -78.30 61.86 -9.92
N ASN A 4 -78.66 61.52 -11.17
CA ASN A 4 -78.12 60.33 -11.85
C ASN A 4 -76.67 60.54 -12.24
N PHE A 5 -76.28 61.75 -12.68
CA PHE A 5 -74.89 62.09 -12.96
C PHE A 5 -74.02 62.01 -11.71
N ILE A 6 -74.49 62.53 -10.57
CA ILE A 6 -73.77 62.45 -9.29
C ILE A 6 -73.64 61.00 -8.80
N LYS A 7 -74.68 60.17 -8.97
CA LYS A 7 -74.58 58.73 -8.66
C LYS A 7 -73.57 58.03 -9.55
N LEU A 8 -73.55 58.31 -10.85
CA LEU A 8 -72.62 57.71 -11.80
C LEU A 8 -71.17 58.12 -11.52
N GLN A 9 -70.94 59.39 -11.16
CA GLN A 9 -69.63 59.89 -10.77
C GLN A 9 -69.13 59.24 -9.48
N LYS A 10 -69.99 59.11 -8.46
CA LYS A 10 -69.67 58.38 -7.23
C LYS A 10 -69.35 56.91 -7.50
N GLN A 11 -70.04 56.30 -8.46
CA GLN A 11 -69.78 54.91 -8.86
C GLN A 11 -68.43 54.77 -9.59
N ASP A 12 -68.06 55.72 -10.47
CA ASP A 12 -66.75 55.73 -11.14
C ASP A 12 -65.60 55.94 -10.15
N ASP A 13 -65.75 56.87 -9.20
CA ASP A 13 -64.76 57.10 -8.15
C ASP A 13 -64.58 55.87 -7.24
N ASN A 14 -65.68 55.17 -6.93
CA ASN A 14 -65.63 53.94 -6.15
C ASN A 14 -64.96 52.80 -6.93
N MET A 15 -65.22 52.69 -8.24
CA MET A 15 -64.55 51.73 -9.13
C MET A 15 -63.04 52.00 -9.22
N ARG A 16 -62.62 53.26 -9.30
CA ARG A 16 -61.20 53.65 -9.29
C ARG A 16 -60.52 53.29 -7.97
N ARG A 17 -61.18 53.53 -6.84
CA ARG A 17 -60.66 53.13 -5.52
C ARG A 17 -60.50 51.61 -5.42
N LEU A 18 -61.51 50.85 -5.82
CA LEU A 18 -61.44 49.38 -5.82
C LEU A 18 -60.33 48.86 -6.74
N HIS A 19 -60.12 49.48 -7.91
CA HIS A 19 -59.00 49.11 -8.79
C HIS A 19 -57.64 49.44 -8.18
N GLN A 20 -57.51 50.56 -7.47
CA GLN A 20 -56.29 50.92 -6.77
C GLN A 20 -56.00 49.94 -5.61
N GLU A 21 -57.01 49.62 -4.80
CA GLU A 21 -56.91 48.65 -3.71
C GLU A 21 -56.55 47.26 -4.22
N LEU A 22 -57.15 46.82 -5.33
CA LEU A 22 -56.81 45.56 -5.98
C LEU A 22 -55.35 45.56 -6.44
N ALA A 23 -54.89 46.62 -7.11
CA ALA A 23 -53.50 46.72 -7.57
C ALA A 23 -52.50 46.76 -6.39
N GLU A 24 -52.84 47.45 -5.30
CA GLU A 24 -52.03 47.45 -4.08
C GLU A 24 -51.99 46.08 -3.41
N SER A 25 -53.12 45.36 -3.37
CA SER A 25 -53.20 43.98 -2.87
C SER A 25 -52.36 43.02 -3.73
N THR A 26 -52.47 43.10 -5.06
CA THR A 26 -51.65 42.28 -5.97
C THR A 26 -50.16 42.53 -5.80
N ARG A 27 -49.73 43.79 -5.60
CA ARG A 27 -48.31 44.09 -5.34
C ARG A 27 -47.85 43.52 -3.99
N LYS A 28 -48.67 43.62 -2.95
CA LYS A 28 -48.37 43.03 -1.64
C LYS A 28 -48.28 41.51 -1.72
N LEU A 29 -49.19 40.87 -2.44
CA LEU A 29 -49.19 39.44 -2.67
C LEU A 29 -47.91 39.01 -3.40
N SER A 30 -47.58 39.66 -4.52
CA SER A 30 -46.35 39.37 -5.28
C SER A 30 -45.08 39.58 -4.46
N SER A 31 -45.04 40.61 -3.61
CA SER A 31 -43.92 40.83 -2.68
C SER A 31 -43.84 39.76 -1.59
N ALA A 32 -44.97 39.28 -1.08
CA ALA A 32 -45.02 38.21 -0.09
C ALA A 32 -44.61 36.86 -0.71
N GLU A 33 -45.05 36.58 -1.95
CA GLU A 33 -44.66 35.40 -2.72
C GLU A 33 -43.15 35.38 -2.99
N ALA A 34 -42.56 36.52 -3.41
CA ALA A 34 -41.12 36.63 -3.60
C ALA A 34 -40.35 36.42 -2.28
N SER A 35 -40.84 37.00 -1.18
CA SER A 35 -40.24 36.81 0.15
C SER A 35 -40.33 35.35 0.62
N LEU A 36 -41.45 34.66 0.34
CA LEU A 36 -41.63 33.26 0.66
C LEU A 36 -40.69 32.38 -0.17
N GLU A 37 -40.51 32.68 -1.46
CA GLU A 37 -39.59 31.94 -2.32
C GLU A 37 -38.14 32.04 -1.82
N ILE A 38 -37.71 33.22 -1.37
CA ILE A 38 -36.38 33.41 -0.76
C ILE A 38 -36.27 32.57 0.53
N GLN A 39 -37.29 32.58 1.39
CA GLN A 39 -37.28 31.77 2.61
C GLN A 39 -37.26 30.27 2.32
N LEU A 40 -37.98 29.80 1.30
CA LEU A 40 -37.97 28.40 0.88
C LEU A 40 -36.60 27.98 0.33
N LYS A 41 -35.92 28.85 -0.43
CA LYS A 41 -34.55 28.60 -0.91
C LYS A 41 -33.57 28.50 0.26
N ALA A 42 -33.61 29.46 1.19
CA ALA A 42 -32.76 29.46 2.39
C ALA A 42 -33.01 28.21 3.25
N ARG A 43 -34.28 27.81 3.44
CA ARG A 43 -34.63 26.57 4.13
C ARG A 43 -34.08 25.34 3.41
N GLY A 44 -34.17 25.29 2.08
CA GLY A 44 -33.62 24.18 1.29
C GLY A 44 -32.10 24.08 1.37
N GLU A 45 -31.39 25.20 1.46
CA GLU A 45 -29.94 25.24 1.71
C GLU A 45 -29.60 24.70 3.11
N LEU A 46 -30.33 25.11 4.14
CA LEU A 46 -30.18 24.60 5.50
C LEU A 46 -30.50 23.10 5.61
N GLU A 47 -31.51 22.60 4.89
CA GLU A 47 -31.83 21.17 4.85
C GLU A 47 -30.69 20.36 4.19
N LYS A 48 -30.08 20.88 3.11
CA LYS A 48 -28.90 20.25 2.49
C LYS A 48 -27.69 20.25 3.41
N GLU A 49 -27.44 21.35 4.12
CA GLU A 49 -26.34 21.44 5.08
C GLU A 49 -26.54 20.50 6.25
N ARG A 50 -27.77 20.41 6.80
CA ARG A 50 -28.14 19.42 7.81
C ARG A 50 -27.89 18.00 7.32
N ASP A 51 -28.33 17.65 6.12
CA ASP A 51 -28.16 16.30 5.56
C ASP A 51 -26.68 15.98 5.32
N HIS A 52 -25.90 16.97 4.87
CA HIS A 52 -24.45 16.86 4.74
C HIS A 52 -23.77 16.61 6.10
N LEU A 53 -24.09 17.42 7.11
CA LEU A 53 -23.55 17.25 8.47
C LEU A 53 -23.93 15.89 9.06
N GLN A 54 -25.17 15.45 8.85
CA GLN A 54 -25.64 14.15 9.32
C GLN A 54 -24.89 12.98 8.63
N GLN A 55 -24.57 13.12 7.35
CA GLN A 55 -23.72 12.15 6.64
C GLN A 55 -22.30 12.14 7.18
N THR A 56 -21.70 13.32 7.43
CA THR A 56 -20.34 13.39 8.01
C THR A 56 -20.29 12.78 9.42
N LEU A 57 -21.33 13.00 10.24
CA LEU A 57 -21.45 12.36 11.55
C LEU A 57 -21.47 10.84 11.44
N ARG A 58 -22.27 10.27 10.52
CA ARG A 58 -22.28 8.81 10.28
C ARG A 58 -20.90 8.29 9.88
N THR A 59 -20.19 8.99 9.00
CA THR A 59 -18.84 8.57 8.61
C THR A 59 -17.86 8.60 9.78
N TYR A 60 -17.97 9.58 10.68
CA TYR A 60 -17.16 9.62 11.90
C TYR A 60 -17.54 8.52 12.89
N GLU A 61 -18.83 8.21 13.05
CA GLU A 61 -19.31 7.09 13.87
C GLU A 61 -18.77 5.75 13.34
N GLU A 62 -18.82 5.53 12.02
CA GLU A 62 -18.25 4.35 11.36
C GLU A 62 -16.73 4.26 11.60
N GLN A 63 -15.99 5.35 11.40
CA GLN A 63 -14.54 5.37 11.68
C GLN A 63 -14.23 5.09 13.15
N MET A 64 -15.03 5.62 14.08
CA MET A 64 -14.87 5.38 15.52
C MET A 64 -15.12 3.91 15.86
N THR A 65 -16.14 3.28 15.29
CA THR A 65 -16.40 1.85 15.50
C THR A 65 -15.28 0.96 14.98
N VAL A 66 -14.68 1.30 13.83
CA VAL A 66 -13.48 0.62 13.31
C VAL A 66 -12.29 0.82 14.23
N LYS A 67 -12.05 2.03 14.74
CA LYS A 67 -10.95 2.27 15.69
C LYS A 67 -11.13 1.52 17.01
N ILE A 68 -12.37 1.37 17.47
CA ILE A 68 -12.68 0.56 18.66
C ILE A 68 -12.40 -0.93 18.40
N SER A 69 -12.72 -1.46 17.21
CA SER A 69 -12.42 -2.86 16.88
C SER A 69 -10.92 -3.12 16.71
N GLU A 70 -10.18 -2.21 16.08
CA GLU A 70 -8.72 -2.24 16.01
C GLU A 70 -8.09 -2.22 17.42
N ASN A 71 -8.56 -1.34 18.30
CA ASN A 71 -8.04 -1.26 19.66
C ASN A 71 -8.30 -2.55 20.46
N LYS A 72 -9.48 -3.16 20.29
CA LYS A 72 -9.79 -4.48 20.87
C LYS A 72 -8.84 -5.57 20.37
N LEU A 73 -8.52 -5.59 19.08
CA LEU A 73 -7.55 -6.54 18.50
C LEU A 73 -6.15 -6.33 19.06
N VAL A 74 -5.68 -5.08 19.11
CA VAL A 74 -4.36 -4.72 19.67
C VAL A 74 -4.26 -5.11 21.15
N ASN A 75 -5.29 -4.81 21.95
CA ASN A 75 -5.34 -5.24 23.36
C ASN A 75 -5.38 -6.76 23.50
N GLY A 76 -6.09 -7.46 22.61
CA GLY A 76 -6.06 -8.93 22.55
C GLY A 76 -4.65 -9.47 22.31
N HIS A 77 -3.94 -8.89 21.34
CA HIS A 77 -2.55 -9.25 21.03
C HIS A 77 -1.57 -8.94 22.18
N ALA A 78 -1.74 -7.79 22.84
CA ALA A 78 -0.95 -7.43 24.02
C ALA A 78 -1.18 -8.43 25.17
N SER A 79 -2.43 -8.85 25.38
CA SER A 79 -2.76 -9.85 26.41
C SER A 79 -2.19 -11.24 26.09
N THR A 80 -2.20 -11.68 24.82
CA THR A 80 -1.58 -12.95 24.43
C THR A 80 -0.07 -12.92 24.62
N LEU A 81 0.60 -11.85 24.20
CA LEU A 81 2.04 -11.65 24.43
C LEU A 81 2.38 -11.65 25.92
N GLN A 82 1.55 -11.00 26.75
CA GLN A 82 1.73 -11.00 28.19
C GLN A 82 1.63 -12.41 28.79
N ASN A 83 0.65 -13.21 28.35
CA ASN A 83 0.49 -14.59 28.80
C ASN A 83 1.65 -15.49 28.33
N GLU A 84 2.14 -15.30 27.10
CA GLU A 84 3.31 -16.03 26.57
C GLU A 84 4.59 -15.70 27.35
N LEU A 85 4.77 -14.42 27.70
CA LEU A 85 5.93 -13.95 28.47
C LEU A 85 5.89 -14.49 29.91
N GLU A 86 4.70 -14.52 30.53
CA GLU A 86 4.49 -15.13 31.84
C GLU A 86 4.73 -16.65 31.81
N HIS A 87 4.29 -17.34 30.75
CA HIS A 87 4.55 -18.76 30.56
C HIS A 87 6.05 -19.05 30.36
N SER A 88 6.74 -18.27 29.52
CA SER A 88 8.18 -18.38 29.29
C SER A 88 8.97 -18.16 30.59
N ARG A 89 8.58 -17.16 31.39
CA ARG A 89 9.18 -16.90 32.69
C ARG A 89 9.01 -18.08 33.64
N LYS A 90 7.82 -18.67 33.71
CA LYS A 90 7.55 -19.84 34.55
C LYS A 90 8.38 -21.06 34.15
N VAL A 91 8.50 -21.33 32.84
CA VAL A 91 9.36 -22.39 32.31
C VAL A 91 10.84 -22.14 32.65
N SER A 92 11.28 -20.88 32.60
CA SER A 92 12.65 -20.50 33.02
C SER A 92 12.89 -20.74 34.52
N GLU A 93 11.93 -20.43 35.38
CA GLU A 93 12.03 -20.70 36.83
C GLU A 93 12.06 -22.22 37.11
N GLU A 94 11.22 -23.00 36.43
CA GLU A 94 11.18 -24.47 36.56
C GLU A 94 12.49 -25.13 36.07
N THR A 95 13.08 -24.63 34.98
CA THR A 95 14.36 -25.14 34.46
C THR A 95 15.54 -24.78 35.36
N SER A 96 15.58 -23.57 35.94
CA SER A 96 16.57 -23.21 36.96
C SER A 96 16.48 -24.10 38.21
N GLN A 97 15.27 -24.44 38.66
CA GLN A 97 15.08 -25.35 39.80
C GLN A 97 15.58 -26.77 39.49
N ARG A 98 15.31 -27.29 38.29
CA ARG A 98 15.78 -28.62 37.87
C ARG A 98 17.31 -28.71 37.82
N LEU A 99 17.97 -27.67 37.33
CA LEU A 99 19.44 -27.61 37.28
C LEU A 99 20.07 -27.57 38.68
N ALA A 100 19.44 -26.89 39.64
CA ALA A 100 19.88 -26.88 41.03
C ALA A 100 19.76 -28.28 41.68
N THR A 101 18.70 -29.03 41.38
CA THR A 101 18.56 -30.41 41.89
C THR A 101 19.56 -31.38 41.26
N THR A 102 19.82 -31.29 39.95
CA THR A 102 20.79 -32.18 39.30
C THR A 102 22.23 -31.92 39.73
N ALA A 103 22.57 -30.66 40.09
CA ALA A 103 23.88 -30.32 40.66
C ALA A 103 24.09 -30.95 42.05
N TYR A 104 23.03 -31.06 42.85
CA TYR A 104 23.07 -31.71 44.17
C TYR A 104 23.24 -33.24 44.07
N ASP A 105 22.62 -33.86 43.07
CA ASP A 105 22.73 -35.31 42.85
C ASP A 105 24.12 -35.74 42.35
N LEU A 106 24.81 -34.88 41.59
CA LEU A 106 26.18 -35.11 41.13
C LEU A 106 27.21 -35.08 42.27
N ASP A 107 27.05 -34.17 43.24
CA ASP A 107 27.93 -34.07 44.43
C ASP A 107 27.83 -35.31 45.35
N ASN A 108 26.67 -35.97 45.38
CA ASN A 108 26.47 -37.21 46.14
C ASN A 108 27.08 -38.45 45.44
N LEU A 109 27.15 -38.44 44.11
CA LEU A 109 27.72 -39.54 43.33
C LEU A 109 29.26 -39.56 43.36
N GLU A 110 29.88 -38.38 43.54
CA GLU A 110 31.32 -38.23 43.68
C GLU A 110 31.83 -38.81 45.01
N LYS A 111 31.05 -38.64 46.11
CA LYS A 111 31.34 -39.23 47.44
C LYS A 111 31.27 -40.75 47.48
N MET A 112 30.37 -41.36 46.69
CA MET A 112 30.23 -42.84 46.61
C MET A 112 31.37 -43.51 45.84
N LYS A 113 32.18 -42.74 45.10
CA LYS A 113 33.28 -43.26 44.29
C LYS A 113 34.61 -43.37 45.06
N GLU A 114 34.74 -42.65 46.18
CA GLU A 114 35.95 -42.63 47.02
C GLU A 114 36.06 -43.82 48.00
N GLU A 115 34.96 -44.57 48.26
CA GLU A 115 34.96 -45.65 49.27
C GLU A 115 35.36 -47.03 48.74
N ASN A 116 35.65 -47.21 47.45
CA ASN A 116 35.79 -48.55 46.85
C ASN A 116 37.17 -48.85 46.26
N PHE A 117 38.22 -48.59 47.04
CA PHE A 117 39.57 -49.11 46.79
C PHE A 117 40.06 -49.75 48.08
N ASN A 118 39.89 -51.07 48.25
CA ASN A 118 40.80 -51.99 48.97
C ASN A 118 40.09 -53.33 49.22
N ASN A 119 40.41 -54.36 48.42
CA ASN A 119 40.51 -55.78 48.82
C ASN A 119 40.54 -56.69 47.58
N ILE A 120 41.68 -57.32 47.26
CA ILE A 120 41.72 -58.52 46.42
C ILE A 120 42.80 -59.49 46.93
N ASP A 121 42.35 -60.67 47.37
CA ASP A 121 43.14 -61.83 47.81
C ASP A 121 43.38 -62.84 46.66
N SER A 122 44.56 -63.48 46.68
CA SER A 122 45.13 -64.31 45.59
C SER A 122 44.49 -65.69 45.35
N ALA A 123 43.49 -66.11 46.14
CA ALA A 123 42.69 -67.32 45.87
C ALA A 123 41.42 -67.02 45.05
N GLY A 124 41.09 -65.74 44.86
CA GLY A 124 40.02 -65.26 43.99
C GLY A 124 40.33 -65.45 42.51
N LEU A 125 41.61 -65.46 42.11
CA LEU A 125 42.04 -65.36 40.71
C LEU A 125 41.47 -66.42 39.75
N GLU A 126 41.24 -67.67 40.18
CA GLU A 126 40.62 -68.70 39.33
C GLU A 126 39.09 -68.56 39.23
N GLY A 127 38.44 -68.22 40.35
CA GLY A 127 37.05 -67.79 40.39
C GLY A 127 36.84 -66.51 39.58
N ASP A 128 37.79 -65.59 39.63
CA ASP A 128 37.81 -64.34 38.89
C ASP A 128 38.06 -64.61 37.40
N VAL A 129 38.88 -65.57 37.01
CA VAL A 129 39.04 -65.93 35.58
C VAL A 129 37.77 -66.56 35.00
N THR A 130 37.08 -67.43 35.74
CA THR A 130 35.79 -67.99 35.29
C THR A 130 34.67 -66.95 35.31
N LYS A 131 34.64 -66.08 36.32
CA LYS A 131 33.77 -64.91 36.40
C LYS A 131 34.06 -63.92 35.27
N LEU A 132 35.32 -63.63 34.96
CA LEU A 132 35.75 -62.80 33.83
C LEU A 132 35.37 -63.41 32.48
N LYS A 133 35.35 -64.74 32.33
CA LYS A 133 34.83 -65.39 31.12
C LYS A 133 33.31 -65.23 30.99
N VAL A 134 32.57 -65.41 32.08
CA VAL A 134 31.11 -65.18 32.11
C VAL A 134 30.78 -63.71 31.86
N ASP A 135 31.51 -62.81 32.51
CA ASP A 135 31.39 -61.37 32.36
C ASP A 135 31.78 -60.93 30.95
N ARG A 136 32.80 -61.56 30.33
CA ARG A 136 33.13 -61.34 28.92
C ARG A 136 31.99 -61.74 27.99
N VAL A 137 31.35 -62.89 28.18
CA VAL A 137 30.21 -63.31 27.36
C VAL A 137 29.02 -62.37 27.55
N LYS A 138 28.76 -61.94 28.80
CA LYS A 138 27.73 -60.93 29.09
C LYS A 138 28.06 -59.56 28.48
N LEU A 139 29.33 -59.15 28.51
CA LEU A 139 29.82 -57.93 27.87
C LEU A 139 29.73 -58.01 26.35
N GLU A 140 30.04 -59.16 25.73
CA GLU A 140 29.86 -59.36 24.29
C GLU A 140 28.39 -59.34 23.88
N ALA A 141 27.50 -59.92 24.70
CA ALA A 141 26.04 -59.88 24.46
C ALA A 141 25.46 -58.47 24.60
N THR A 142 25.81 -57.74 25.67
CA THR A 142 25.40 -56.34 25.89
C THR A 142 26.00 -55.41 24.85
N LEU A 143 27.25 -55.64 24.42
CA LEU A 143 27.87 -54.91 23.32
C LEU A 143 27.12 -55.14 22.00
N GLN A 144 26.64 -56.35 21.74
CA GLN A 144 25.84 -56.59 20.54
C GLN A 144 24.44 -55.97 20.62
N GLU A 145 23.81 -56.03 21.78
CA GLU A 145 22.52 -55.36 22.02
C GLU A 145 22.65 -53.85 21.84
N GLU A 146 23.68 -53.23 22.42
CA GLU A 146 23.95 -51.81 22.25
C GLU A 146 24.32 -51.47 20.80
N LYS A 147 25.07 -52.31 20.08
CA LYS A 147 25.31 -52.12 18.63
C LYS A 147 24.01 -52.17 17.83
N ALA A 148 23.12 -53.12 18.11
CA ALA A 148 21.82 -53.21 17.46
C ALA A 148 20.97 -51.97 17.72
N LYS A 149 20.95 -51.48 18.96
CA LYS A 149 20.28 -50.24 19.37
C LYS A 149 20.86 -49.01 18.70
N THR A 150 22.19 -48.92 18.61
CA THR A 150 22.89 -47.81 17.94
C THR A 150 22.56 -47.78 16.44
N ASN A 151 22.52 -48.94 15.78
CA ASN A 151 22.11 -49.04 14.38
C ASN A 151 20.65 -48.63 14.15
N LEU A 152 19.77 -48.93 15.11
CA LEU A 152 18.36 -48.54 15.07
C LEU A 152 18.22 -47.02 15.21
N LEU A 153 18.91 -46.42 16.18
CA LEU A 153 18.97 -44.97 16.36
C LEU A 153 19.56 -44.24 15.15
N LEU A 154 20.61 -44.78 14.52
CA LEU A 154 21.17 -44.22 13.29
C LEU A 154 20.16 -44.24 12.13
N ARG A 155 19.37 -45.31 12.01
CA ARG A 155 18.28 -45.39 11.02
C ARG A 155 17.20 -44.35 11.30
N GLU A 156 16.76 -44.24 12.55
CA GLU A 156 15.76 -43.26 12.98
C GLU A 156 16.24 -41.82 12.76
N ILE A 157 17.51 -41.52 13.05
CA ILE A 157 18.12 -40.21 12.76
C ILE A 157 18.11 -39.92 11.26
N LYS A 158 18.45 -40.90 10.43
CA LYS A 158 18.42 -40.75 8.97
C LYS A 158 17.01 -40.48 8.46
N GLU A 159 16.02 -41.25 8.90
CA GLU A 159 14.61 -41.07 8.54
C GLU A 159 14.09 -39.70 9.01
N ASN A 160 14.47 -39.25 10.22
CA ASN A 160 14.15 -37.92 10.72
C ASN A 160 14.80 -36.80 9.89
N ASN A 161 16.06 -36.97 9.46
CA ASN A 161 16.74 -36.02 8.59
C ASN A 161 16.07 -35.94 7.21
N GLU A 162 15.67 -37.07 6.63
CA GLU A 162 14.88 -37.10 5.39
C GLU A 162 13.54 -36.37 5.58
N GLY A 163 12.84 -36.60 6.70
CA GLY A 163 11.64 -35.84 7.06
C GLY A 163 11.88 -34.33 7.20
N ARG A 164 13.00 -33.94 7.85
CA ARG A 164 13.41 -32.54 8.03
C ARG A 164 13.65 -31.85 6.68
N THR A 165 14.37 -32.49 5.76
CA THR A 165 14.63 -31.91 4.42
C THR A 165 13.35 -31.73 3.59
N GLN A 166 12.40 -32.66 3.69
CA GLN A 166 11.10 -32.52 3.04
C GLN A 166 10.28 -31.36 3.61
N LEU A 167 10.28 -31.21 4.94
CA LEU A 167 9.64 -30.08 5.63
C LEU A 167 10.29 -28.75 5.23
N GLU A 168 11.61 -28.66 5.15
CA GLU A 168 12.32 -27.46 4.70
C GLU A 168 11.98 -27.09 3.25
N SER A 169 11.86 -28.09 2.36
CA SER A 169 11.41 -27.90 0.98
C SER A 169 9.99 -27.34 0.91
N LEU A 170 9.07 -27.90 1.70
CA LEU A 170 7.69 -27.40 1.79
C LEU A 170 7.64 -25.99 2.36
N LEU A 171 8.42 -25.70 3.39
CA LEU A 171 8.50 -24.38 4.02
C LEU A 171 9.04 -23.34 3.03
N SER A 172 10.03 -23.69 2.21
CA SER A 172 10.51 -22.82 1.13
C SER A 172 9.44 -22.54 0.07
N LYS A 173 8.65 -23.55 -0.33
CA LYS A 173 7.52 -23.39 -1.28
C LYS A 173 6.40 -22.53 -0.70
N ILE A 174 6.09 -22.70 0.58
CA ILE A 174 5.10 -21.88 1.28
C ILE A 174 5.58 -20.43 1.35
N LYS A 175 6.86 -20.21 1.67
CA LYS A 175 7.46 -18.87 1.70
C LYS A 175 7.40 -18.18 0.33
N SER A 176 7.75 -18.87 -0.75
CA SER A 176 7.66 -18.29 -2.10
C SER A 176 6.21 -17.99 -2.49
N SER A 177 5.29 -18.93 -2.24
CA SER A 177 3.86 -18.73 -2.49
C SER A 177 3.28 -17.55 -1.69
N ASN A 178 3.73 -17.36 -0.44
CA ASN A 178 3.32 -16.22 0.37
C ASN A 178 3.80 -14.89 -0.22
N ILE A 179 5.04 -14.83 -0.70
CA ILE A 179 5.58 -13.64 -1.38
C ILE A 179 4.75 -13.31 -2.64
N ASP A 180 4.43 -14.33 -3.45
CA ASP A 180 3.61 -14.15 -4.66
C ASP A 180 2.20 -13.65 -4.32
N LEU A 181 1.58 -14.17 -3.25
CA LEU A 181 0.27 -13.74 -2.78
C LEU A 181 0.30 -12.31 -2.21
N GLU A 182 1.35 -11.93 -1.49
CA GLU A 182 1.54 -10.55 -1.03
C GLU A 182 1.70 -9.56 -2.18
N GLU A 183 2.44 -9.94 -3.24
CA GLU A 183 2.59 -9.13 -4.44
C GLU A 183 1.26 -8.97 -5.20
N GLN A 184 0.51 -10.07 -5.36
CA GLN A 184 -0.84 -10.03 -5.93
C GLN A 184 -1.79 -9.13 -5.12
N LEU A 185 -1.75 -9.20 -3.79
CA LEU A 185 -2.57 -8.35 -2.93
C LEU A 185 -2.19 -6.87 -3.07
N ARG A 186 -0.89 -6.56 -3.17
CA ARG A 186 -0.42 -5.18 -3.42
C ARG A 186 -0.87 -4.67 -4.79
N ALA A 187 -0.76 -5.50 -5.82
CA ALA A 187 -1.23 -5.17 -7.17
C ALA A 187 -2.75 -4.94 -7.18
N GLU A 188 -3.54 -5.82 -6.57
CA GLU A 188 -4.99 -5.68 -6.49
C GLU A 188 -5.41 -4.44 -5.67
N SER A 189 -4.69 -4.12 -4.60
CA SER A 189 -4.89 -2.89 -3.83
C SER A 189 -4.58 -1.64 -4.66
N PHE A 190 -3.53 -1.68 -5.48
CA PHE A 190 -3.17 -0.60 -6.39
C PHE A 190 -4.25 -0.40 -7.46
N ASP A 191 -4.68 -1.49 -8.12
CA ASP A 191 -5.72 -1.47 -9.14
C ASP A 191 -7.05 -0.95 -8.57
N LYS A 192 -7.46 -1.41 -7.38
CA LYS A 192 -8.65 -0.89 -6.69
C LYS A 192 -8.56 0.61 -6.45
N SER A 193 -7.41 1.12 -6.01
CA SER A 193 -7.20 2.56 -5.82
C SER A 193 -7.26 3.32 -7.14
N GLN A 194 -6.71 2.75 -8.21
CA GLN A 194 -6.74 3.35 -9.54
C GLN A 194 -8.17 3.42 -10.08
N PHE A 195 -8.92 2.31 -10.04
CA PHE A 195 -10.32 2.28 -10.48
C PHE A 195 -11.21 3.21 -9.67
N ALA A 196 -10.97 3.33 -8.36
CA ALA A 196 -11.70 4.30 -7.53
C ALA A 196 -11.47 5.74 -8.00
N ARG A 197 -10.22 6.10 -8.32
CA ARG A 197 -9.88 7.42 -8.88
C ARG A 197 -10.52 7.65 -10.24
N GLU A 198 -10.44 6.68 -11.15
CA GLU A 198 -11.05 6.77 -12.48
C GLU A 198 -12.57 6.90 -12.40
N ALA A 199 -13.22 6.20 -11.46
CA ALA A 199 -14.65 6.32 -11.22
C ALA A 199 -15.04 7.72 -10.68
N GLU A 200 -14.22 8.31 -9.80
CA GLU A 200 -14.42 9.66 -9.29
C GLU A 200 -14.24 10.72 -10.38
N GLU A 201 -13.21 10.57 -11.24
CA GLU A 201 -12.99 11.43 -12.40
C GLU A 201 -14.16 11.35 -13.40
N ALA A 202 -14.63 10.14 -13.72
CA ALA A 202 -15.78 9.92 -14.59
C ALA A 202 -17.07 10.53 -14.02
N LYS A 203 -17.29 10.40 -12.70
CA LYS A 203 -18.41 11.05 -11.99
C LYS A 203 -18.30 12.57 -12.09
N GLY A 204 -17.11 13.14 -11.87
CA GLY A 204 -16.88 14.59 -11.99
C GLY A 204 -17.19 15.13 -13.39
N LEU A 205 -16.77 14.42 -14.43
CA LEU A 205 -17.10 14.76 -15.82
C LEU A 205 -18.61 14.71 -16.07
N TRP A 206 -19.29 13.65 -15.63
CA TRP A 206 -20.74 13.52 -15.77
C TRP A 206 -21.50 14.64 -15.05
N GLU A 207 -21.11 14.98 -13.82
CA GLU A 207 -21.71 16.09 -13.10
C GLU A 207 -21.50 17.43 -13.81
N SER A 208 -20.31 17.66 -14.37
CA SER A 208 -20.03 18.89 -15.13
C SER A 208 -20.91 19.00 -16.38
N GLU A 209 -21.16 17.88 -17.08
CA GLU A 209 -22.02 17.80 -18.25
C GLU A 209 -23.50 17.97 -17.88
N VAL A 210 -23.96 17.39 -16.77
CA VAL A 210 -25.34 17.60 -16.29
C VAL A 210 -25.55 19.07 -15.91
N ARG A 211 -24.58 19.70 -15.26
CA ARG A 211 -24.64 21.14 -14.93
C ARG A 211 -24.63 22.01 -16.19
N SER A 212 -23.82 21.68 -17.19
CA SER A 212 -23.77 22.42 -18.47
C SER A 212 -25.10 22.32 -19.22
N ARG A 213 -25.67 21.10 -19.31
CA ARG A 213 -26.99 20.85 -19.90
C ARG A 213 -28.11 21.58 -19.16
N SER A 214 -28.10 21.58 -17.83
CA SER A 214 -29.08 22.30 -17.03
C SER A 214 -29.02 23.81 -17.29
N LYS A 215 -27.81 24.40 -17.37
CA LYS A 215 -27.62 25.81 -17.75
C LYS A 215 -28.14 26.12 -19.16
N LEU A 216 -27.86 25.25 -20.13
CA LEU A 216 -28.40 25.39 -21.48
C LEU A 216 -29.93 25.27 -21.50
N GLY A 217 -30.50 24.33 -20.75
CA GLY A 217 -31.94 24.19 -20.60
C GLY A 217 -32.61 25.44 -20.01
N ALA A 218 -32.02 26.02 -18.96
CA ALA A 218 -32.49 27.28 -18.41
C ALA A 218 -32.40 28.43 -19.43
N LYS A 219 -31.33 28.46 -20.25
CA LYS A 219 -31.18 29.46 -21.30
C LYS A 219 -32.20 29.32 -22.42
N ILE A 220 -32.52 28.09 -22.82
CA ILE A 220 -33.57 27.80 -23.81
C ILE A 220 -34.91 28.30 -23.28
N LEU A 221 -35.26 27.98 -22.03
CA LEU A 221 -36.50 28.44 -21.41
C LEU A 221 -36.59 29.97 -21.37
N GLU A 222 -35.50 30.67 -21.02
CA GLU A 222 -35.42 32.14 -21.05
C GLU A 222 -35.63 32.72 -22.46
N MET A 223 -35.11 32.05 -23.49
CA MET A 223 -35.29 32.49 -24.87
C MET A 223 -36.73 32.23 -25.35
N GLU A 224 -37.35 31.13 -24.92
CA GLU A 224 -38.76 30.82 -25.20
C GLU A 224 -39.71 31.81 -24.53
N THR A 225 -39.45 32.21 -23.28
CA THR A 225 -40.25 33.24 -22.61
C THR A 225 -40.14 34.59 -23.32
N LYS A 226 -38.92 35.02 -23.66
CA LYS A 226 -38.70 36.26 -24.44
C LYS A 226 -39.39 36.23 -25.81
N LEU A 227 -39.35 35.08 -26.49
CA LEU A 227 -40.06 34.91 -27.76
C LEU A 227 -41.57 35.07 -27.58
N ASN A 228 -42.15 34.47 -26.54
CA ASN A 228 -43.57 34.57 -26.24
C ASN A 228 -43.98 35.99 -25.82
N GLU A 229 -43.18 36.67 -25.03
CA GLU A 229 -43.38 38.09 -24.67
C GLU A 229 -43.33 38.98 -25.91
N SER A 230 -42.36 38.78 -26.80
CA SER A 230 -42.27 39.52 -28.06
C SER A 230 -43.46 39.26 -28.97
N LYS A 231 -43.96 38.02 -29.06
CA LYS A 231 -45.18 37.70 -29.80
C LYS A 231 -46.40 38.41 -29.21
N ALA A 232 -46.55 38.40 -27.88
CA ALA A 232 -47.64 39.10 -27.20
C ALA A 232 -47.59 40.62 -27.43
N ALA A 233 -46.40 41.22 -27.41
CA ALA A 233 -46.21 42.65 -27.70
C ALA A 233 -46.61 43.00 -29.15
N ILE A 234 -46.23 42.16 -30.12
CA ILE A 234 -46.61 42.31 -31.53
C ILE A 234 -48.13 42.24 -31.69
N ASP A 235 -48.79 41.28 -31.03
CA ASP A 235 -50.23 41.13 -31.15
C ASP A 235 -50.99 42.29 -30.48
N GLU A 236 -50.48 42.84 -29.39
CA GLU A 236 -51.03 44.05 -28.79
C GLU A 236 -50.84 45.27 -29.70
N GLU A 237 -49.69 45.39 -30.36
CA GLU A 237 -49.45 46.46 -31.34
C GLU A 237 -50.38 46.34 -32.54
N LYS A 238 -50.61 45.13 -33.07
CA LYS A 238 -51.63 44.89 -34.11
C LYS A 238 -53.02 45.35 -33.67
N LYS A 239 -53.41 45.13 -32.41
CA LYS A 239 -54.70 45.62 -31.88
C LYS A 239 -54.73 47.15 -31.81
N ARG A 240 -53.65 47.81 -31.37
CA ARG A 240 -53.54 49.28 -31.36
C ARG A 240 -53.67 49.86 -32.77
N VAL A 241 -52.95 49.29 -33.73
CA VAL A 241 -53.02 49.69 -35.14
C VAL A 241 -54.44 49.56 -35.69
N ARG A 242 -55.14 48.45 -35.41
CA ARG A 242 -56.56 48.29 -35.82
C ARG A 242 -57.47 49.37 -35.22
N LYS A 243 -57.32 49.68 -33.93
CA LYS A 243 -58.09 50.75 -33.26
C LYS A 243 -57.79 52.13 -33.87
N ALA A 244 -56.52 52.42 -34.16
CA ALA A 244 -56.10 53.67 -34.78
C ALA A 244 -56.66 53.81 -36.21
N LEU A 245 -56.63 52.73 -37.00
CA LEU A 245 -57.21 52.69 -38.34
C LEU A 245 -58.73 52.94 -38.31
N GLU A 246 -59.46 52.33 -37.38
CA GLU A 246 -60.90 52.56 -37.24
C GLU A 246 -61.20 53.99 -36.81
N SER A 247 -60.45 54.54 -35.85
CA SER A 247 -60.58 55.94 -35.45
C SER A 247 -60.31 56.90 -36.61
N ARG A 248 -59.26 56.63 -37.41
CA ARG A 248 -58.96 57.40 -38.63
C ARG A 248 -60.12 57.35 -39.62
N LYS A 249 -60.72 56.18 -39.85
CA LYS A 249 -61.88 56.02 -40.74
C LYS A 249 -63.08 56.84 -40.28
N VAL A 250 -63.36 56.85 -38.97
CA VAL A 250 -64.44 57.66 -38.38
C VAL A 250 -64.15 59.17 -38.55
N MET A 251 -62.92 59.61 -38.32
CA MET A 251 -62.54 61.01 -38.49
C MET A 251 -62.62 61.44 -39.97
N GLN A 252 -62.18 60.59 -40.89
CA GLN A 252 -62.32 60.85 -42.33
C GLN A 252 -63.80 61.02 -42.71
N GLY A 253 -64.68 60.13 -42.24
CA GLY A 253 -66.12 60.26 -42.49
C GLY A 253 -66.73 61.55 -41.95
N LYS A 254 -66.25 62.06 -40.80
CA LYS A 254 -66.67 63.37 -40.27
C LYS A 254 -66.17 64.51 -41.14
N LEU A 255 -64.91 64.44 -41.59
CA LEU A 255 -64.32 65.45 -42.47
C LEU A 255 -65.10 65.55 -43.79
N ASP A 256 -65.43 64.42 -44.41
CA ASP A 256 -66.24 64.38 -45.64
C ASP A 256 -67.63 65.02 -45.45
N VAL A 257 -68.23 64.90 -44.26
CA VAL A 257 -69.51 65.58 -43.92
C VAL A 257 -69.31 67.09 -43.77
N TYR A 258 -68.23 67.52 -43.12
CA TYR A 258 -67.91 68.95 -42.99
C TYR A 258 -67.63 69.60 -44.34
N GLU A 259 -66.90 68.93 -45.24
CA GLU A 259 -66.65 69.40 -46.61
C GLU A 259 -67.96 69.59 -47.37
N LYS A 260 -68.87 68.61 -47.33
CA LYS A 260 -70.20 68.73 -47.96
C LYS A 260 -71.04 69.88 -47.39
N SER A 261 -70.96 70.11 -46.07
CA SER A 261 -71.67 71.23 -45.43
C SER A 261 -71.06 72.58 -45.83
N ALA A 262 -69.74 72.66 -45.95
CA ALA A 262 -69.05 73.87 -46.39
C ALA A 262 -69.43 74.23 -47.84
N ASP A 263 -69.45 73.25 -48.74
CA ASP A 263 -69.90 73.42 -50.12
C ASP A 263 -71.36 73.93 -50.20
N GLN A 264 -72.22 73.47 -49.29
CA GLN A 264 -73.62 73.90 -49.23
C GLN A 264 -73.75 75.35 -48.76
N HIS A 265 -73.03 75.73 -47.70
CA HIS A 265 -73.02 77.11 -47.21
C HIS A 265 -72.46 78.08 -48.26
N GLU A 266 -71.45 77.67 -49.03
CA GLU A 266 -70.92 78.49 -50.12
C GLU A 266 -72.01 78.81 -51.17
N LYS A 267 -72.82 77.81 -51.57
CA LYS A 267 -73.94 78.01 -52.50
C LYS A 267 -75.01 78.97 -51.95
N GLU A 268 -75.31 78.88 -50.65
CA GLU A 268 -76.25 79.78 -49.97
C GLU A 268 -75.74 81.23 -49.93
N VAL A 269 -74.47 81.42 -49.60
CA VAL A 269 -73.82 82.74 -49.57
C VAL A 269 -73.87 83.40 -50.96
N GLN A 270 -73.58 82.65 -52.02
CA GLN A 270 -73.68 83.20 -53.38
C GLN A 270 -75.12 83.61 -53.72
N THR A 271 -76.11 82.83 -53.31
CA THR A 271 -77.53 83.16 -53.51
C THR A 271 -77.91 84.45 -52.80
N LEU A 272 -77.60 84.59 -51.50
CA LEU A 272 -77.91 85.80 -50.73
C LEU A 272 -77.22 87.06 -51.28
N LYS A 273 -75.98 86.93 -51.76
CA LYS A 273 -75.23 88.03 -52.38
C LYS A 273 -75.93 88.58 -53.62
N THR A 274 -76.63 87.74 -54.39
CA THR A 274 -77.43 88.20 -55.53
C THR A 274 -78.68 88.96 -55.10
N GLN A 275 -79.35 88.53 -54.02
CA GLN A 275 -80.56 89.18 -53.50
C GLN A 275 -80.27 90.57 -52.93
N ILE A 276 -79.18 90.75 -52.17
CA ILE A 276 -78.81 92.06 -51.60
C ILE A 276 -78.57 93.10 -52.70
N LYS A 277 -77.96 92.70 -53.83
CA LYS A 277 -77.71 93.59 -54.97
C LYS A 277 -79.02 94.11 -55.59
N SER A 278 -80.13 93.38 -55.51
CA SER A 278 -81.42 93.80 -56.07
C SER A 278 -82.14 94.82 -55.16
N TYR A 279 -82.14 94.58 -53.84
CA TYR A 279 -82.76 95.49 -52.87
C TYR A 279 -82.06 96.85 -52.81
N LYS A 280 -80.72 96.86 -52.90
CA LYS A 280 -79.95 98.12 -52.89
C LYS A 280 -80.26 99.03 -54.08
N ARG A 281 -80.71 98.49 -55.22
CA ARG A 281 -81.16 99.30 -56.37
C ARG A 281 -82.51 99.97 -56.08
N ARG A 282 -83.47 99.22 -55.55
CA ARG A 282 -84.84 99.72 -55.25
C ARG A 282 -84.86 100.83 -54.20
N LEU A 283 -83.98 100.76 -53.21
CA LEU A 283 -83.91 101.77 -52.14
C LEU A 283 -83.39 103.13 -52.64
N LYS A 284 -82.62 103.15 -53.73
CA LYS A 284 -82.00 104.38 -54.25
C LYS A 284 -83.00 105.30 -54.96
N ASP A 285 -84.16 104.77 -55.39
CA ASP A 285 -85.15 105.50 -56.18
C ASP A 285 -86.20 106.24 -55.32
N VAL A 286 -86.32 105.92 -54.03
CA VAL A 286 -87.39 106.42 -53.14
C VAL A 286 -87.02 107.72 -52.39
N LEU A 287 -85.74 108.06 -52.31
CA LEU A 287 -85.24 109.13 -51.42
C LEU A 287 -85.15 110.54 -52.06
N ASN A 288 -85.67 110.77 -53.27
CA ASN A 288 -85.37 111.97 -54.06
C ASN A 288 -86.47 113.05 -54.20
N SER A 289 -87.58 113.05 -53.44
CA SER A 289 -88.62 114.10 -53.58
C SER A 289 -89.22 114.60 -52.27
N GLU A 290 -89.33 115.93 -52.17
CA GLU A 290 -90.09 116.78 -51.23
C GLU A 290 -89.38 117.34 -49.96
N LYS A 291 -89.09 118.65 -50.02
CA LYS A 291 -88.61 119.51 -48.92
C LYS A 291 -89.56 120.70 -48.74
N ARG A 292 -90.62 120.56 -47.93
CA ARG A 292 -91.39 121.73 -47.42
C ARG A 292 -92.14 121.51 -46.09
N ILE A 293 -91.82 120.41 -45.40
CA ILE A 293 -92.14 120.15 -44.00
C ILE A 293 -91.06 120.66 -42.99
N PRO A 294 -89.78 120.95 -43.34
CA PRO A 294 -88.69 121.08 -42.35
C PRO A 294 -88.83 122.16 -41.28
N ALA A 295 -89.55 123.25 -41.54
CA ALA A 295 -89.50 124.42 -40.65
C ALA A 295 -90.43 124.27 -39.43
N LEU A 296 -91.63 123.70 -39.60
CA LEU A 296 -92.54 123.41 -38.49
C LEU A 296 -92.25 122.03 -37.86
N GLN A 297 -91.65 121.13 -38.64
CA GLN A 297 -90.90 120.00 -38.09
C GLN A 297 -89.75 120.47 -37.22
N ALA A 298 -88.95 121.47 -37.58
CA ALA A 298 -87.77 121.85 -36.80
C ALA A 298 -88.08 122.22 -35.35
N GLU A 299 -89.24 122.81 -35.06
CA GLU A 299 -89.62 123.20 -33.70
C GLU A 299 -90.19 122.02 -32.89
N PHE A 300 -91.12 121.23 -33.45
CA PHE A 300 -91.60 119.99 -32.81
C PHE A 300 -90.47 118.95 -32.69
N ASN A 301 -89.60 118.91 -33.69
CA ASN A 301 -88.37 118.13 -33.68
C ASN A 301 -87.40 118.66 -32.65
N ARG A 302 -87.40 119.94 -32.26
CA ARG A 302 -86.45 120.43 -31.24
C ARG A 302 -86.83 119.93 -29.85
N GLU A 303 -88.12 119.97 -29.51
CA GLU A 303 -88.63 119.42 -28.24
C GLU A 303 -88.61 117.89 -28.25
N THR A 304 -89.05 117.27 -29.35
CA THR A 304 -88.93 115.81 -29.54
C THR A 304 -87.46 115.39 -29.55
N GLN A 305 -86.53 116.17 -30.12
CA GLN A 305 -85.08 115.91 -30.05
C GLN A 305 -84.54 116.04 -28.62
N GLN A 306 -85.10 116.92 -27.79
CA GLN A 306 -84.69 117.01 -26.38
C GLN A 306 -85.15 115.76 -25.60
N TYR A 307 -86.40 115.31 -25.79
CA TYR A 307 -86.88 114.07 -25.18
C TYR A 307 -86.17 112.84 -25.76
N GLU A 308 -85.96 112.78 -27.07
CA GLU A 308 -85.21 111.71 -27.74
C GLU A 308 -83.74 111.73 -27.34
N ALA A 309 -83.11 112.89 -27.13
CA ALA A 309 -81.74 112.99 -26.60
C ALA A 309 -81.68 112.46 -25.18
N THR A 310 -82.68 112.77 -24.35
CA THR A 310 -82.77 112.25 -22.97
C THR A 310 -83.00 110.74 -22.97
N ILE A 311 -83.92 110.23 -23.79
CA ILE A 311 -84.18 108.79 -23.95
C ILE A 311 -82.95 108.08 -24.54
N THR A 312 -82.24 108.70 -25.48
CA THR A 312 -81.01 108.17 -26.07
C THR A 312 -79.89 108.13 -25.04
N SER A 313 -79.76 109.16 -24.21
CA SER A 313 -78.83 109.19 -23.07
C SER A 313 -79.14 108.07 -22.09
N LEU A 314 -80.41 107.89 -21.69
CA LEU A 314 -80.83 106.81 -20.80
C LEU A 314 -80.62 105.43 -21.43
N ARG A 315 -80.91 105.24 -22.72
CA ARG A 315 -80.64 103.99 -23.45
C ARG A 315 -79.15 103.70 -23.56
N ASN A 316 -78.32 104.72 -23.75
CA ASN A 316 -76.87 104.58 -23.77
C ASN A 316 -76.36 104.21 -22.38
N GLN A 317 -76.81 104.88 -21.32
CA GLN A 317 -76.48 104.51 -19.94
C GLN A 317 -76.92 103.06 -19.62
N LEU A 318 -78.10 102.64 -20.05
CA LEU A 318 -78.60 101.28 -19.84
C LEU A 318 -77.79 100.25 -20.67
N ARG A 319 -77.38 100.61 -21.88
CA ARG A 319 -76.47 99.81 -22.71
C ARG A 319 -75.09 99.69 -22.06
N ASP A 320 -74.53 100.79 -21.57
CA ASP A 320 -73.24 100.83 -20.90
C ASP A 320 -73.28 100.01 -19.61
N MET A 321 -74.34 100.16 -18.79
CA MET A 321 -74.54 99.32 -17.61
C MET A 321 -74.67 97.83 -17.97
N ASN A 322 -75.44 97.49 -19.00
CA ASN A 322 -75.55 96.10 -19.47
C ASN A 322 -74.21 95.56 -19.99
N GLU A 323 -73.43 96.38 -20.68
CA GLU A 323 -72.10 95.99 -21.18
C GLU A 323 -71.12 95.82 -20.02
N THR A 324 -71.14 96.70 -19.01
CA THR A 324 -70.33 96.51 -17.78
C THR A 324 -70.72 95.24 -17.03
N LEU A 325 -72.01 94.93 -16.92
CA LEU A 325 -72.50 93.70 -16.29
C LEU A 325 -72.06 92.45 -17.08
N ARG A 326 -72.09 92.51 -18.41
CA ARG A 326 -71.60 91.44 -19.29
C ARG A 326 -70.10 91.23 -19.12
N GLN A 327 -69.32 92.31 -19.13
CA GLN A 327 -67.88 92.28 -18.91
C GLN A 327 -67.52 91.75 -17.52
N GLU A 328 -68.29 92.11 -16.48
CA GLU A 328 -68.14 91.57 -15.14
C GLU A 328 -68.48 90.07 -15.09
N GLY A 329 -69.54 89.64 -15.79
CA GLY A 329 -69.91 88.24 -15.94
C GLY A 329 -68.82 87.40 -16.62
N ASP A 330 -68.26 87.90 -17.72
CA ASP A 330 -67.15 87.27 -18.44
C ASP A 330 -65.88 87.24 -17.57
N SER A 331 -65.59 88.34 -16.86
CA SER A 331 -64.46 88.42 -15.93
C SER A 331 -64.58 87.42 -14.78
N ARG A 332 -65.79 87.26 -14.22
CA ARG A 332 -66.10 86.27 -13.19
C ARG A 332 -65.93 84.84 -13.72
N ALA A 333 -66.43 84.55 -14.92
CA ALA A 333 -66.29 83.22 -15.54
C ALA A 333 -64.82 82.86 -15.81
N LEU A 334 -64.00 83.83 -16.23
CA LEU A 334 -62.56 83.66 -16.40
C LEU A 334 -61.86 83.43 -15.06
N ALA A 335 -62.20 84.19 -14.03
CA ALA A 335 -61.66 84.01 -12.69
C ALA A 335 -62.01 82.63 -12.11
N GLU A 336 -63.24 82.15 -12.33
CA GLU A 336 -63.68 80.82 -11.89
C GLU A 336 -62.92 79.70 -12.64
N ARG A 337 -62.76 79.81 -13.96
CA ARG A 337 -61.95 78.86 -14.75
C ARG A 337 -60.50 78.83 -14.28
N ARG A 338 -59.91 80.00 -14.00
CA ARG A 338 -58.54 80.10 -13.46
C ARG A 338 -58.45 79.47 -12.06
N GLY A 339 -59.45 79.68 -11.22
CA GLY A 339 -59.55 79.02 -9.91
C GLY A 339 -59.57 77.49 -10.01
N GLN A 340 -60.39 76.95 -10.93
CA GLN A 340 -60.47 75.51 -11.18
C GLN A 340 -59.16 74.92 -11.72
N LEU A 341 -58.43 75.65 -12.58
CA LEU A 341 -57.12 75.24 -13.06
C LEU A 341 -56.10 75.21 -11.92
N ASN A 342 -56.01 76.28 -11.13
CA ASN A 342 -55.11 76.36 -9.98
C ASN A 342 -55.40 75.25 -8.95
N GLU A 343 -56.67 74.90 -8.73
CA GLU A 343 -57.05 73.80 -7.84
C GLU A 343 -56.55 72.45 -8.35
N LYS A 344 -56.69 72.18 -9.65
CA LYS A 344 -56.14 70.96 -10.29
C LYS A 344 -54.62 70.91 -10.17
N ASP A 345 -53.93 72.01 -10.44
CA ASP A 345 -52.48 72.11 -10.33
C ASP A 345 -52.01 71.89 -8.89
N LEU A 346 -52.74 72.42 -7.91
CA LEU A 346 -52.46 72.19 -6.48
C LEU A 346 -52.63 70.72 -6.08
N ILE A 347 -53.65 70.04 -6.61
CA ILE A 347 -53.85 68.60 -6.37
C ILE A 347 -52.70 67.79 -6.98
N LEU A 348 -52.29 68.10 -8.21
CA LEU A 348 -51.17 67.44 -8.87
C LEU A 348 -49.85 67.66 -8.11
N ALA A 349 -49.57 68.90 -7.69
CA ALA A 349 -48.39 69.22 -6.89
C ALA A 349 -48.39 68.46 -5.55
N LYS A 350 -49.55 68.32 -4.89
CA LYS A 350 -49.69 67.52 -3.67
C LYS A 350 -49.44 66.03 -3.90
N SER A 351 -49.91 65.46 -5.02
CA SER A 351 -49.59 64.06 -5.36
C SER A 351 -48.10 63.87 -5.64
N GLN A 352 -47.48 64.77 -6.40
CA GLN A 352 -46.05 64.70 -6.72
C GLN A 352 -45.18 64.84 -5.46
N ALA A 353 -45.56 65.71 -4.53
CA ALA A 353 -44.88 65.85 -3.24
C ALA A 353 -44.97 64.56 -2.40
N LYS A 354 -46.14 63.89 -2.39
CA LYS A 354 -46.30 62.60 -1.70
C LYS A 354 -45.45 61.50 -2.33
N ASP A 355 -45.40 61.43 -3.65
CA ASP A 355 -44.59 60.42 -4.34
C ASP A 355 -43.08 60.67 -4.15
N SER A 356 -42.66 61.93 -4.20
CA SER A 356 -41.27 62.32 -3.90
C SER A 356 -40.89 61.98 -2.45
N SER A 357 -41.79 62.21 -1.49
CA SER A 357 -41.58 61.83 -0.08
C SER A 357 -41.44 60.31 0.09
N ARG A 358 -42.27 59.51 -0.59
CA ARG A 358 -42.15 58.04 -0.60
C ARG A 358 -40.83 57.58 -1.21
N GLN A 359 -40.36 58.23 -2.27
CA GLN A 359 -39.09 57.92 -2.90
C GLN A 359 -37.91 58.25 -1.97
N MET A 360 -37.95 59.39 -1.28
CA MET A 360 -36.96 59.80 -0.29
C MET A 360 -36.88 58.77 0.85
N GLN A 361 -38.01 58.33 1.40
CA GLN A 361 -38.03 57.29 2.44
C GLN A 361 -37.46 55.95 1.98
N LYS A 362 -37.67 55.56 0.72
CA LYS A 362 -37.07 54.34 0.15
C LYS A 362 -35.55 54.47 0.06
N LEU A 363 -35.06 55.62 -0.40
CA LEU A 363 -33.63 55.90 -0.50
C LEU A 363 -32.96 55.94 0.88
N GLU A 364 -33.60 56.55 1.88
CA GLU A 364 -33.10 56.54 3.26
C GLU A 364 -32.99 55.13 3.83
N LYS A 365 -34.00 54.28 3.60
CA LYS A 365 -33.96 52.87 4.01
C LYS A 365 -32.83 52.10 3.33
N LEU A 366 -32.67 52.28 2.01
CA LEU A 366 -31.60 51.62 1.27
C LEU A 366 -30.22 52.11 1.73
N ASN A 367 -30.06 53.40 1.96
CA ASN A 367 -28.81 53.98 2.44
C ASN A 367 -28.44 53.45 3.84
N ARG A 368 -29.44 53.29 4.71
CA ARG A 368 -29.24 52.70 6.04
C ARG A 368 -28.82 51.23 5.95
N GLN A 369 -29.49 50.44 5.11
CA GLN A 369 -29.09 49.05 4.87
C GLN A 369 -27.65 48.95 4.34
N MET A 370 -27.29 49.78 3.37
CA MET A 370 -25.93 49.80 2.82
C MET A 370 -24.88 50.19 3.89
N ALA A 371 -25.21 51.11 4.80
CA ALA A 371 -24.33 51.45 5.91
C ALA A 371 -24.15 50.28 6.88
N ASP A 372 -25.25 49.59 7.23
CA ASP A 372 -25.22 48.41 8.09
C ASP A 372 -24.41 47.26 7.44
N ASP A 373 -24.56 47.02 6.13
CA ASP A 373 -23.79 46.03 5.38
C ASP A 373 -22.29 46.39 5.35
N MET A 374 -21.96 47.66 5.18
CA MET A 374 -20.57 48.14 5.22
C MET A 374 -19.93 47.96 6.60
N ASP A 375 -20.67 48.21 7.68
CA ASP A 375 -20.17 48.02 9.04
C ASP A 375 -20.05 46.53 9.39
N SER A 376 -20.99 45.70 8.94
CA SER A 376 -20.90 44.24 9.01
C SER A 376 -19.65 43.71 8.29
N LEU A 377 -19.38 44.21 7.08
CA LEU A 377 -18.21 43.81 6.30
C LEU A 377 -16.89 44.24 6.98
N LYS A 378 -16.83 45.46 7.54
CA LYS A 378 -15.67 45.90 8.33
C LYS A 378 -15.45 45.03 9.56
N ALA A 379 -16.52 44.68 10.28
CA ALA A 379 -16.43 43.79 11.44
C ALA A 379 -15.91 42.41 11.04
N HIS A 380 -16.43 41.83 9.96
CA HIS A 380 -15.96 40.55 9.41
C HIS A 380 -14.47 40.59 9.05
N TYR A 381 -14.00 41.66 8.39
CA TYR A 381 -12.57 41.80 8.10
C TYR A 381 -11.73 41.99 9.35
N ALA A 382 -12.20 42.73 10.35
CA ALA A 382 -11.48 42.92 11.60
C ALA A 382 -11.37 41.62 12.41
N GLU A 383 -12.43 40.81 12.45
CA GLU A 383 -12.46 39.52 13.15
C GLU A 383 -11.62 38.45 12.45
N ASN A 384 -11.67 38.38 11.12
CA ASN A 384 -10.94 37.38 10.31
C ASN A 384 -9.55 37.87 9.85
N PHE A 385 -9.09 39.03 10.33
CA PHE A 385 -7.76 39.51 10.01
C PHE A 385 -6.72 38.70 10.78
N VAL A 386 -6.00 37.84 10.06
CA VAL A 386 -4.78 37.23 10.58
C VAL A 386 -3.60 38.06 10.12
N ASP A 387 -2.84 38.57 11.09
CA ASP A 387 -1.63 39.34 10.79
C ASP A 387 -0.64 38.46 10.01
N LYS A 388 -0.14 39.01 8.89
CA LYS A 388 0.84 38.34 8.04
C LYS A 388 2.06 37.89 8.83
N ALA A 389 2.50 38.68 9.83
CA ALA A 389 3.61 38.31 10.67
C ALA A 389 3.34 37.05 11.52
N GLN A 390 2.10 36.84 11.97
CA GLN A 390 1.71 35.63 12.68
C GLN A 390 1.66 34.42 11.74
N LEU A 391 1.12 34.60 10.54
CA LEU A 391 1.10 33.56 9.51
C LEU A 391 2.52 33.14 9.10
N ASP A 392 3.41 34.11 8.87
CA ASP A 392 4.81 33.87 8.52
C ASP A 392 5.57 33.16 9.65
N ARG A 393 5.29 33.50 10.92
CA ARG A 393 5.82 32.76 12.08
C ARG A 393 5.33 31.32 12.14
N MET A 394 4.03 31.09 11.97
CA MET A 394 3.47 29.72 11.95
C MET A 394 4.08 28.89 10.81
N LYS A 395 4.28 29.50 9.65
CA LYS A 395 4.93 28.86 8.51
C LYS A 395 6.38 28.48 8.83
N LEU A 396 7.16 29.41 9.38
CA LEU A 396 8.54 29.15 9.80
C LEU A 396 8.63 28.06 10.88
N ASP A 397 7.72 28.06 11.86
CA ASP A 397 7.67 27.02 12.90
C ASP A 397 7.34 25.63 12.31
N LEU A 398 6.43 25.56 11.34
CA LEU A 398 6.10 24.31 10.64
C LEU A 398 7.29 23.81 9.81
N GLU A 399 7.96 24.70 9.06
CA GLU A 399 9.17 24.36 8.32
C GLU A 399 10.30 23.90 9.24
N ALA A 400 10.49 24.56 10.39
CA ALA A 400 11.48 24.17 11.39
C ALA A 400 11.17 22.79 11.99
N LYS A 401 9.91 22.53 12.37
CA LYS A 401 9.47 21.21 12.87
C LYS A 401 9.70 20.11 11.83
N SER A 402 9.34 20.37 10.58
CA SER A 402 9.56 19.42 9.47
C SER A 402 11.05 19.10 9.27
N ARG A 403 11.91 20.12 9.32
CA ARG A 403 13.38 19.94 9.23
C ARG A 403 13.93 19.12 10.40
N ILE A 404 13.46 19.37 11.63
CA ILE A 404 13.87 18.60 12.81
C ILE A 404 13.44 17.13 12.65
N GLU A 405 12.22 16.86 12.20
CA GLU A 405 11.75 15.49 12.01
C GLU A 405 12.52 14.77 10.90
N LEU A 406 12.82 15.44 9.79
CA LEU A 406 13.64 14.90 8.72
C LEU A 406 15.04 14.54 9.24
N ASN A 407 15.69 15.45 9.97
CA ASN A 407 17.00 15.21 10.55
C ASN A 407 16.98 14.08 11.57
N ARG A 408 15.91 13.96 12.37
CA ARG A 408 15.73 12.83 13.30
C ARG A 408 15.64 11.50 12.55
N LYS A 409 14.83 11.44 11.49
CA LYS A 409 14.71 10.23 10.65
C LYS A 409 16.04 9.89 9.96
N LEU A 410 16.78 10.89 9.49
CA LEU A 410 18.12 10.69 8.94
C LEU A 410 19.11 10.16 9.98
N ALA A 411 19.05 10.66 11.22
CA ALA A 411 19.86 10.14 12.32
C ALA A 411 19.49 8.69 12.67
N ASP A 412 18.20 8.35 12.71
CA ASP A 412 17.73 6.97 12.94
C ASP A 412 18.24 6.02 11.83
N VAL A 413 18.18 6.44 10.56
CA VAL A 413 18.70 5.67 9.42
C VAL A 413 20.22 5.50 9.51
N ASN A 414 20.96 6.56 9.85
CA ASN A 414 22.41 6.48 10.02
C ASN A 414 22.78 5.52 11.16
N ALA A 415 22.07 5.57 12.29
CA ALA A 415 22.29 4.64 13.40
C ALA A 415 22.05 3.18 13.00
N HIS A 416 20.99 2.90 12.22
CA HIS A 416 20.75 1.56 11.68
C HIS A 416 21.83 1.11 10.70
N LEU A 417 22.35 2.01 9.86
CA LEU A 417 23.45 1.69 8.95
C LEU A 417 24.75 1.40 9.70
N GLU A 418 25.04 2.16 10.77
CA GLU A 418 26.16 1.90 11.67
C GLU A 418 26.01 0.55 12.38
N GLU A 419 24.83 0.24 12.90
CA GLU A 419 24.53 -1.06 13.53
C GLU A 419 24.69 -2.22 12.52
N GLN A 420 24.22 -2.06 11.28
CA GLN A 420 24.42 -3.04 10.22
C GLN A 420 25.90 -3.22 9.86
N ALA A 421 26.67 -2.13 9.80
CA ALA A 421 28.11 -2.20 9.55
C ALA A 421 28.82 -2.94 10.69
N LEU A 422 28.50 -2.63 11.95
CA LEU A 422 29.03 -3.33 13.12
C LEU A 422 28.66 -4.82 13.12
N ALA A 423 27.41 -5.16 12.78
CA ALA A 423 26.97 -6.55 12.69
C ALA A 423 27.72 -7.32 11.59
N ARG A 424 27.99 -6.69 10.44
CA ARG A 424 28.81 -7.27 9.37
C ARG A 424 30.25 -7.50 9.82
N ASP A 425 30.87 -6.53 10.50
CA ASP A 425 32.22 -6.68 11.04
C ASP A 425 32.30 -7.82 12.07
N VAL A 426 31.27 -8.01 12.90
CA VAL A 426 31.22 -9.12 13.86
C VAL A 426 31.12 -10.46 13.14
N LEU A 427 30.30 -10.56 12.08
CA LEU A 427 30.20 -11.77 11.27
C LEU A 427 31.51 -12.09 10.54
N GLU A 428 32.19 -11.07 10.02
CA GLU A 428 33.50 -11.24 9.37
C GLU A 428 34.56 -11.72 10.36
N ARG A 429 34.65 -11.10 11.56
CA ARG A 429 35.55 -11.58 12.63
C ARG A 429 35.23 -13.02 13.02
N SER A 430 33.95 -13.37 13.17
CA SER A 430 33.53 -14.73 13.51
C SER A 430 33.91 -15.74 12.42
N ARG A 431 33.78 -15.38 11.14
CA ARG A 431 34.24 -16.21 10.01
C ARG A 431 35.76 -16.39 10.04
N ASP A 432 36.50 -15.30 10.21
CA ASP A 432 37.97 -15.34 10.22
C ASP A 432 38.50 -16.15 11.41
N GLU A 433 37.87 -16.04 12.60
CA GLU A 433 38.17 -16.87 13.77
C GLU A 433 37.89 -18.36 13.50
N GLN A 434 36.77 -18.70 12.87
CA GLN A 434 36.43 -20.08 12.51
C GLN A 434 37.42 -20.65 11.47
N GLU A 435 37.82 -19.84 10.49
CA GLU A 435 38.84 -20.21 9.51
C GLU A 435 40.20 -20.43 10.20
N GLU A 436 40.59 -19.58 11.14
CA GLU A 436 41.82 -19.72 11.91
C GLU A 436 41.81 -21.01 12.76
N ILE A 437 40.70 -21.32 13.43
CA ILE A 437 40.53 -22.58 14.18
C ILE A 437 40.70 -23.78 13.24
N LYS A 438 40.03 -23.76 12.08
CA LYS A 438 40.10 -24.85 11.11
C LYS A 438 41.51 -25.02 10.55
N ILE A 439 42.22 -23.92 10.27
CA ILE A 439 43.62 -23.96 9.85
C ILE A 439 44.49 -24.62 10.93
N LYS A 440 44.34 -24.22 12.19
CA LYS A 440 45.08 -24.82 13.32
C LYS A 440 44.79 -26.32 13.46
N GLU A 441 43.53 -26.74 13.38
CA GLU A 441 43.16 -28.16 13.45
C GLU A 441 43.78 -28.98 12.30
N LEU A 442 43.79 -28.43 11.08
CA LEU A 442 44.44 -29.06 9.93
C LEU A 442 45.96 -29.14 10.10
N GLU A 443 46.59 -28.07 10.59
CA GLU A 443 48.03 -28.05 10.90
C GLU A 443 48.41 -29.07 11.97
N GLU A 444 47.64 -29.17 13.06
CA GLU A 444 47.84 -30.17 14.10
C GLU A 444 47.70 -31.59 13.56
N THR A 445 46.70 -31.83 12.70
CA THR A 445 46.49 -33.12 12.04
C THR A 445 47.65 -33.47 11.12
N ILE A 446 48.12 -32.52 10.32
CA ILE A 446 49.30 -32.68 9.45
C ILE A 446 50.55 -33.01 10.30
N LEU A 447 50.76 -32.31 11.41
CA LEU A 447 51.89 -32.56 12.32
C LEU A 447 51.79 -33.95 12.96
N LYS A 448 50.59 -34.38 13.38
CA LYS A 448 50.36 -35.72 13.91
C LYS A 448 50.67 -36.80 12.88
N LEU A 449 50.14 -36.65 11.66
CA LEU A 449 50.41 -37.59 10.55
C LEU A 449 51.89 -37.62 10.17
N ARG A 450 52.59 -36.47 10.18
CA ARG A 450 54.04 -36.41 9.94
C ARG A 450 54.82 -37.19 11.01
N ARG A 451 54.49 -37.00 12.29
CA ARG A 451 55.11 -37.75 13.41
C ARG A 451 54.86 -39.25 13.29
N GLU A 452 53.63 -39.66 12.99
CA GLU A 452 53.29 -41.07 12.77
C GLU A 452 54.07 -41.65 11.58
N ASN A 453 54.21 -40.91 10.48
CA ASN A 453 54.97 -41.33 9.31
C ASN A 453 56.47 -41.49 9.64
N GLU A 454 57.05 -40.54 10.37
CA GLU A 454 58.44 -40.64 10.87
C GLU A 454 58.63 -41.85 11.79
N GLN A 455 57.68 -42.10 12.69
CA GLN A 455 57.69 -43.28 13.55
C GLN A 455 57.63 -44.59 12.74
N TYR A 456 56.76 -44.67 11.73
CA TYR A 456 56.71 -45.83 10.83
C TYR A 456 58.00 -46.01 10.03
N ARG A 457 58.61 -44.94 9.52
CA ARG A 457 59.90 -45.00 8.82
C ARG A 457 61.02 -45.46 9.75
N SER A 458 61.07 -44.97 10.99
CA SER A 458 62.05 -45.39 12.00
C SER A 458 61.86 -46.87 12.36
N ASN A 459 60.62 -47.30 12.63
CA ASN A 459 60.31 -48.70 12.93
C ASN A 459 60.67 -49.62 11.75
N PHE A 460 60.37 -49.21 10.53
CA PHE A 460 60.74 -49.96 9.32
C PHE A 460 62.26 -50.09 9.19
N HIS A 461 63.01 -48.98 9.38
CA HIS A 461 64.46 -49.02 9.34
C HIS A 461 65.04 -49.92 10.44
N GLN A 462 64.51 -49.86 11.66
CA GLN A 462 64.93 -50.73 12.75
C GLN A 462 64.66 -52.21 12.44
N LEU A 463 63.48 -52.54 11.89
CA LEU A 463 63.15 -53.90 11.46
C LEU A 463 64.07 -54.37 10.33
N GLN A 464 64.43 -53.48 9.40
CA GLN A 464 65.36 -53.78 8.33
C GLN A 464 66.77 -54.09 8.87
N VAL A 465 67.28 -53.27 9.80
CA VAL A 465 68.57 -53.51 10.45
C VAL A 465 68.57 -54.81 11.25
N GLN A 466 67.48 -55.12 11.98
CA GLN A 466 67.33 -56.40 12.68
C GLN A 466 67.35 -57.58 11.70
N LYS A 467 66.64 -57.47 10.58
CA LYS A 467 66.65 -58.48 9.52
C LYS A 467 68.05 -58.68 8.94
N GLU A 468 68.74 -57.60 8.56
CA GLU A 468 70.11 -57.65 8.04
C GLU A 468 71.08 -58.26 9.07
N THR A 469 70.92 -57.97 10.36
CA THR A 469 71.72 -58.56 11.43
C THR A 469 71.50 -60.07 11.53
N ILE A 470 70.24 -60.52 11.51
CA ILE A 470 69.90 -61.95 11.53
C ILE A 470 70.43 -62.66 10.29
N GLU A 471 70.34 -62.04 9.10
CA GLU A 471 70.87 -62.60 7.85
C GLU A 471 72.41 -62.76 7.90
N VAL A 472 73.13 -61.76 8.43
CA VAL A 472 74.59 -61.85 8.62
C VAL A 472 74.98 -62.92 9.64
N GLU A 473 74.26 -63.03 10.76
CA GLU A 473 74.48 -64.09 11.75
C GLU A 473 74.22 -65.48 11.16
N ALA A 474 73.14 -65.63 10.37
CA ALA A 474 72.81 -66.87 9.68
C ALA A 474 73.90 -67.28 8.67
N GLU A 475 74.43 -66.34 7.87
CA GLU A 475 75.55 -66.61 6.96
C GLU A 475 76.83 -66.96 7.74
N ARG A 476 77.12 -66.30 8.87
CA ARG A 476 78.25 -66.68 9.74
C ARG A 476 78.12 -68.09 10.30
N PHE A 477 76.93 -68.50 10.74
CA PHE A 477 76.67 -69.87 11.22
C PHE A 477 76.81 -70.88 10.08
N LYS A 478 76.35 -70.55 8.87
CA LYS A 478 76.51 -71.37 7.67
C LYS A 478 77.97 -71.56 7.30
N ASP A 479 78.79 -70.50 7.27
CA ASP A 479 80.23 -70.58 7.02
C ASP A 479 80.96 -71.43 8.07
N MET A 480 80.61 -71.27 9.36
CA MET A 480 81.15 -72.08 10.44
C MET A 480 80.78 -73.56 10.28
N TYR A 481 79.54 -73.86 9.90
CA TYR A 481 79.09 -75.22 9.63
C TYR A 481 79.81 -75.82 8.41
N GLU A 482 79.99 -75.05 7.33
CA GLU A 482 80.73 -75.50 6.14
C GLU A 482 82.19 -75.78 6.45
N THR A 483 82.87 -74.90 7.20
CA THR A 483 84.27 -75.10 7.59
C THR A 483 84.45 -76.32 8.50
N GLU A 484 83.54 -76.52 9.46
CA GLU A 484 83.52 -77.69 10.32
C GLU A 484 83.25 -78.98 9.52
N THR A 485 82.33 -78.93 8.54
CA THR A 485 82.04 -80.05 7.64
C THR A 485 83.26 -80.39 6.78
N ARG A 486 83.91 -79.40 6.15
CA ARG A 486 85.15 -79.60 5.38
C ARG A 486 86.28 -80.14 6.27
N ARG A 487 86.36 -79.73 7.54
CA ARG A 487 87.33 -80.25 8.51
C ARG A 487 87.04 -81.71 8.87
N LYS A 488 85.77 -82.05 9.10
CA LYS A 488 85.30 -83.43 9.33
C LYS A 488 85.57 -84.31 8.12
N GLU A 489 85.28 -83.85 6.90
CA GLU A 489 85.62 -84.55 5.66
C GLU A 489 87.12 -84.79 5.51
N LYS A 490 87.95 -83.77 5.75
CA LYS A 490 89.42 -83.92 5.75
C LYS A 490 89.89 -84.95 6.77
N LEU A 491 89.38 -84.90 8.00
CA LEU A 491 89.72 -85.86 9.05
C LEU A 491 89.24 -87.27 8.69
N ASN A 492 88.04 -87.40 8.13
CA ASN A 492 87.49 -88.67 7.66
C ASN A 492 88.32 -89.25 6.51
N ASN A 493 88.78 -88.42 5.58
CA ASN A 493 89.68 -88.82 4.50
C ASN A 493 91.04 -89.27 5.03
N LEU A 494 91.61 -88.57 6.02
CA LEU A 494 92.85 -89.00 6.69
C LEU A 494 92.65 -90.34 7.42
N LEU A 495 91.54 -90.51 8.14
CA LEU A 495 91.18 -91.77 8.78
C LEU A 495 90.97 -92.89 7.76
N PHE A 496 90.36 -92.59 6.61
CA PHE A 496 90.19 -93.55 5.51
C PHE A 496 91.55 -93.97 4.94
N GLN A 497 92.45 -93.02 4.68
CA GLN A 497 93.81 -93.30 4.22
C GLN A 497 94.61 -94.11 5.25
N GLU A 498 94.53 -93.79 6.54
CA GLU A 498 95.21 -94.58 7.58
C GLU A 498 94.58 -95.97 7.77
N ARG A 499 93.25 -96.10 7.62
CA ARG A 499 92.59 -97.41 7.55
C ARG A 499 93.01 -98.20 6.32
N GLU A 500 93.18 -97.55 5.17
CA GLU A 500 93.65 -98.16 3.93
C GLU A 500 95.11 -98.59 4.06
N LYS A 501 96.03 -97.73 4.51
CA LYS A 501 97.42 -98.10 4.82
C LYS A 501 97.52 -99.20 5.87
N SER A 502 96.68 -99.16 6.89
CA SER A 502 96.58 -100.22 7.89
C SER A 502 96.09 -101.52 7.26
N ALA A 503 95.06 -101.46 6.41
CA ALA A 503 94.56 -102.61 5.66
C ALA A 503 95.60 -103.15 4.68
N GLU A 504 96.35 -102.30 3.98
CA GLU A 504 97.47 -102.66 3.12
C GLU A 504 98.61 -103.29 3.91
N SER A 505 98.98 -102.73 5.06
CA SER A 505 99.98 -103.30 5.97
C SER A 505 99.52 -104.66 6.50
N LYS A 506 98.24 -104.79 6.85
CA LYS A 506 97.61 -106.04 7.28
C LYS A 506 97.52 -107.05 6.13
N ALA A 507 97.27 -106.61 4.91
CA ALA A 507 97.27 -107.43 3.70
C ALA A 507 98.69 -107.87 3.31
N ARG A 508 99.69 -106.99 3.43
CA ARG A 508 101.12 -107.31 3.26
C ARG A 508 101.58 -108.30 4.31
N PHE A 509 101.21 -108.10 5.58
CA PHE A 509 101.46 -109.05 6.66
C PHE A 509 100.79 -110.40 6.39
N ASN A 510 99.56 -110.43 5.88
CA ASN A 510 98.89 -111.67 5.45
C ASN A 510 99.53 -112.29 4.19
N LEU A 511 100.08 -111.49 3.28
CA LEU A 511 100.86 -111.93 2.12
C LEU A 511 102.22 -112.48 2.52
N GLU A 512 102.89 -111.89 3.51
CA GLU A 512 104.09 -112.42 4.15
C GLU A 512 103.78 -113.68 4.93
N ARG A 513 102.66 -113.74 5.66
CA ARG A 513 102.18 -114.95 6.32
C ARG A 513 101.87 -116.05 5.31
N SER A 514 101.20 -115.76 4.20
CA SER A 514 100.90 -116.74 3.15
C SER A 514 102.10 -117.09 2.25
N ARG A 515 103.11 -116.22 2.13
CA ARG A 515 104.42 -116.53 1.52
C ARG A 515 105.32 -117.33 2.46
N SER A 516 105.21 -117.10 3.77
CA SER A 516 105.92 -117.87 4.81
C SER A 516 105.26 -119.22 5.08
N ASP A 517 103.93 -119.33 4.91
CA ASP A 517 103.17 -120.59 5.09
C ASP A 517 103.37 -121.61 3.95
N LYS A 518 104.16 -121.31 2.91
CA LYS A 518 104.62 -122.29 1.90
C LYS A 518 105.99 -122.89 2.19
N ILE A 519 106.67 -122.45 3.26
CA ILE A 519 107.94 -123.01 3.73
C ILE A 519 107.84 -123.14 5.25
N LEU A 520 107.09 -124.16 5.68
CA LEU A 520 107.12 -124.88 6.97
C LEU A 520 105.70 -125.27 7.35
N GLY A 521 105.53 -126.57 7.60
CA GLY A 521 104.24 -127.18 7.86
C GLY A 521 103.70 -126.98 9.28
N ASN A 522 102.47 -127.44 9.42
CA ASN A 522 101.81 -127.97 10.61
C ASN A 522 101.79 -127.14 11.92
N GLY A 523 100.57 -126.83 12.38
CA GLY A 523 100.23 -126.95 13.81
C GLY A 523 99.14 -126.00 14.35
N GLY A 524 98.08 -126.59 14.93
CA GLY A 524 97.22 -126.01 15.99
C GLY A 524 96.00 -125.21 15.48
N LEU A 525 94.73 -125.61 15.66
CA LEU A 525 93.92 -125.94 16.85
C LEU A 525 93.69 -124.79 17.86
N SER A 526 92.41 -124.59 18.18
CA SER A 526 91.78 -123.90 19.33
C SER A 526 91.78 -122.35 19.33
N ARG A 527 90.65 -121.64 19.43
CA ARG A 527 89.51 -121.66 20.40
C ARG A 527 89.84 -120.98 21.73
N LEU A 528 89.13 -119.88 22.02
CA LEU A 528 88.59 -119.33 23.29
C LEU A 528 88.58 -117.79 23.14
N GLU A 529 87.40 -117.15 23.16
CA GLU A 529 86.80 -116.56 24.37
C GLU A 529 87.77 -115.61 25.08
N HIS A 530 87.36 -114.36 25.25
CA HIS A 530 87.02 -113.75 26.54
C HIS A 530 86.66 -112.29 26.24
N SER A 531 85.35 -112.02 26.27
CA SER A 531 84.86 -110.83 26.95
C SER A 531 85.40 -110.87 28.41
N PRO A 532 85.46 -109.78 29.18
CA PRO A 532 84.20 -109.22 29.64
C PRO A 532 84.26 -107.74 30.06
N SER A 533 83.11 -107.26 30.54
CA SER A 533 83.01 -106.38 31.70
C SER A 533 83.26 -104.89 31.48
N THR A 534 82.48 -103.96 32.01
CA THR A 534 81.22 -103.90 32.78
C THR A 534 81.13 -102.45 33.26
N LEU A 535 79.91 -101.92 33.41
CA LEU A 535 79.51 -100.94 34.44
C LEU A 535 80.16 -99.53 34.33
N ASP A 536 79.56 -98.41 34.71
CA ASP A 536 78.37 -98.16 35.51
C ASP A 536 77.87 -96.73 35.22
N ILE A 537 76.59 -96.54 35.49
CA ILE A 537 75.88 -95.25 35.61
C ILE A 537 76.31 -94.61 36.95
N PRO A 538 76.36 -93.27 37.12
CA PRO A 538 75.25 -92.61 37.84
C PRO A 538 74.89 -91.16 37.42
N HIS A 539 73.58 -90.89 37.50
CA HIS A 539 72.87 -89.69 38.02
C HIS A 539 73.16 -88.23 37.56
N ARG A 540 72.05 -87.58 37.10
CA ARG A 540 71.32 -86.39 37.66
C ARG A 540 72.15 -85.14 38.07
N GLU A 541 71.82 -83.87 37.75
CA GLU A 541 70.56 -83.11 37.61
C GLU A 541 70.67 -81.87 36.66
N ASN A 542 69.54 -81.54 36.01
CA ASN A 542 68.95 -80.22 35.65
C ASN A 542 69.79 -78.99 35.21
N MET A 543 69.52 -78.43 34.02
CA MET A 543 68.58 -77.30 33.79
C MET A 543 68.52 -76.85 32.31
N ASP A 544 67.28 -76.68 31.83
CA ASP A 544 66.70 -75.80 30.80
C ASP A 544 67.44 -75.41 29.49
N HIS A 545 66.80 -75.68 28.34
CA HIS A 545 66.00 -74.69 27.60
C HIS A 545 65.33 -75.34 26.36
N LYS A 546 64.07 -74.91 26.12
CA LYS A 546 63.10 -75.46 25.16
C LYS A 546 63.36 -74.99 23.72
N SER A 547 63.23 -75.93 22.77
CA SER A 547 62.82 -75.68 21.37
C SER A 547 61.69 -76.64 21.00
N PRO A 548 60.54 -76.16 20.48
CA PRO A 548 59.47 -76.97 19.87
C PRO A 548 59.73 -77.11 18.35
N GLY A 549 59.28 -78.12 17.61
CA GLY A 549 58.13 -79.00 17.80
C GLY A 549 57.19 -78.83 16.60
N LEU A 550 57.44 -79.60 15.54
CA LEU A 550 56.57 -79.78 14.37
C LEU A 550 55.42 -80.73 14.75
N ILE A 551 54.17 -80.46 14.35
CA ILE A 551 53.23 -81.38 13.67
C ILE A 551 51.88 -80.67 13.44
N TYR A 552 51.40 -80.84 12.22
CA TYR A 552 50.13 -80.46 11.63
C TYR A 552 48.88 -80.73 12.50
N SER A 553 48.02 -79.71 12.65
CA SER A 553 46.64 -79.71 12.14
C SER A 553 46.01 -78.31 12.37
N GLN A 554 45.09 -77.90 11.47
CA GLN A 554 44.26 -76.68 11.51
C GLN A 554 44.91 -75.32 11.11
N PRO A 555 44.71 -74.86 9.85
CA PRO A 555 44.79 -73.43 9.55
C PRO A 555 43.63 -72.92 8.67
N LYS A 556 42.42 -73.47 8.80
CA LYS A 556 41.26 -72.94 8.04
C LYS A 556 40.47 -71.88 8.83
N GLU A 557 40.53 -71.89 10.16
CA GLU A 557 39.84 -70.90 10.99
C GLU A 557 40.61 -69.58 11.15
N LYS A 558 41.93 -69.60 11.35
CA LYS A 558 42.71 -68.36 11.53
C LYS A 558 42.84 -67.51 10.28
N LEU A 559 42.85 -68.12 9.09
CA LEU A 559 42.82 -67.38 7.84
C LEU A 559 41.43 -66.80 7.59
N MET A 560 40.36 -67.56 7.88
CA MET A 560 38.99 -67.07 7.78
C MET A 560 38.72 -65.94 8.78
N GLU A 561 39.24 -66.03 10.00
CA GLU A 561 39.12 -65.00 11.03
C GLU A 561 39.97 -63.75 10.71
N SER A 562 41.11 -63.92 10.03
CA SER A 562 41.91 -62.81 9.53
C SER A 562 41.22 -62.12 8.35
N VAL A 563 40.63 -62.89 7.44
CA VAL A 563 39.84 -62.38 6.30
C VAL A 563 38.56 -61.72 6.78
N ASP A 564 37.86 -62.26 7.78
CA ASP A 564 36.68 -61.64 8.40
C ASP A 564 37.04 -60.38 9.19
N LYS A 565 38.20 -60.35 9.86
CA LYS A 565 38.73 -59.14 10.51
C LYS A 565 39.16 -58.08 9.49
N GLU A 566 39.70 -58.46 8.35
CA GLU A 566 40.04 -57.53 7.26
C GLU A 566 38.82 -57.05 6.50
N LEU A 567 37.83 -57.91 6.23
CA LEU A 567 36.53 -57.53 5.67
C LEU A 567 35.77 -56.62 6.63
N SER A 568 35.72 -56.94 7.93
CA SER A 568 35.09 -56.09 8.94
C SER A 568 35.81 -54.74 9.07
N LYS A 569 37.15 -54.71 9.00
CA LYS A 569 37.93 -53.46 8.99
C LYS A 569 37.83 -52.69 7.66
N SER A 570 37.54 -53.36 6.55
CA SER A 570 37.34 -52.75 5.23
C SER A 570 35.92 -52.18 5.09
N ILE A 571 34.92 -52.88 5.63
CA ILE A 571 33.53 -52.41 5.73
C ILE A 571 33.46 -51.24 6.70
N GLN A 572 34.13 -51.31 7.86
CA GLN A 572 34.21 -50.18 8.80
C GLN A 572 34.90 -48.96 8.16
N ARG A 573 36.02 -49.16 7.42
CA ARG A 573 36.66 -48.07 6.66
C ARG A 573 35.77 -47.51 5.55
N HIS A 574 34.99 -48.33 4.87
CA HIS A 574 34.03 -47.85 3.86
C HIS A 574 32.84 -47.12 4.48
N LEU A 575 32.31 -47.58 5.62
CA LEU A 575 31.24 -46.90 6.36
C LEU A 575 31.71 -45.58 6.98
N ASP A 576 32.91 -45.55 7.55
CA ASP A 576 33.51 -44.32 8.10
C ASP A 576 33.91 -43.33 6.98
N SER A 577 34.26 -43.82 5.77
CA SER A 577 34.49 -42.97 4.59
C SER A 577 33.21 -42.42 3.94
N ILE A 578 32.05 -43.06 4.20
CA ILE A 578 30.73 -42.56 3.77
C ILE A 578 30.16 -41.59 4.82
N ALA A 579 30.47 -41.79 6.11
CA ALA A 579 30.04 -40.92 7.21
C ALA A 579 30.90 -39.65 7.38
N THR A 580 32.08 -39.56 6.76
CA THR A 580 32.95 -38.37 6.80
C THR A 580 33.10 -37.66 5.46
N ASN A 581 32.33 -38.09 4.45
CA ASN A 581 32.16 -37.34 3.21
C ASN A 581 30.81 -36.61 3.25
N ASP A 582 30.66 -35.72 4.23
CA ASP A 582 29.80 -34.54 4.05
C ASP A 582 30.46 -33.74 2.93
N GLY A 583 29.99 -33.99 1.71
CA GLY A 583 30.30 -33.16 0.57
C GLY A 583 29.94 -31.72 0.92
N PRO A 584 30.76 -30.73 0.53
CA PRO A 584 30.36 -29.34 0.61
C PRO A 584 29.07 -29.19 -0.21
N ASP A 585 28.06 -28.65 0.45
CA ASP A 585 26.80 -28.22 -0.10
C ASP A 585 27.05 -27.32 -1.32
N MET A 586 27.08 -27.92 -2.51
CA MET A 586 27.15 -27.26 -3.80
C MET A 586 25.76 -26.73 -4.19
N TRP A 587 25.01 -26.14 -3.26
CA TRP A 587 23.75 -25.45 -3.54
C TRP A 587 23.48 -24.34 -2.51
N ARG A 588 24.19 -23.21 -2.62
CA ARG A 588 23.54 -21.88 -2.59
C ARG A 588 24.49 -20.74 -2.95
N ASN A 589 23.97 -19.91 -3.84
CA ASN A 589 24.37 -18.55 -4.21
C ASN A 589 25.62 -18.42 -5.10
N ASN A 590 25.39 -18.67 -6.39
CA ASN A 590 25.87 -17.73 -7.39
C ASN A 590 24.69 -17.31 -8.27
N ASP A 591 24.48 -16.00 -8.37
CA ASP A 591 23.58 -15.36 -9.33
C ASP A 591 23.96 -15.78 -10.75
N ILE A 592 23.27 -16.77 -11.31
CA ILE A 592 23.28 -17.03 -12.74
C ILE A 592 21.86 -17.31 -13.19
N ASN A 593 21.32 -16.32 -13.90
CA ASN A 593 20.24 -16.44 -14.88
C ASN A 593 20.37 -17.76 -15.68
N MET A 594 19.61 -18.78 -15.29
CA MET A 594 19.39 -19.99 -16.10
C MET A 594 17.89 -20.26 -16.16
N THR A 595 17.17 -19.32 -16.79
CA THR A 595 15.85 -19.59 -17.36
C THR A 595 16.01 -19.78 -18.87
N SER A 596 16.52 -20.93 -19.30
CA SER A 596 16.47 -21.30 -20.71
C SER A 596 16.27 -22.80 -20.89
N SER A 597 15.06 -23.26 -20.56
CA SER A 597 14.53 -24.47 -21.17
C SER A 597 14.06 -24.12 -22.60
N PRO A 598 14.36 -24.93 -23.63
CA PRO A 598 13.93 -24.69 -25.02
C PRO A 598 12.42 -24.49 -25.15
N LEU A 599 11.64 -25.14 -24.27
CA LEU A 599 10.19 -25.04 -24.24
C LEU A 599 9.70 -23.69 -23.68
N SER A 600 10.44 -23.13 -22.72
CA SER A 600 10.13 -21.82 -22.11
C SER A 600 10.40 -20.67 -23.08
N THR A 601 11.45 -20.79 -23.90
CA THR A 601 11.78 -19.81 -24.95
C THR A 601 10.71 -19.80 -26.06
N SER A 602 10.25 -20.98 -26.47
CA SER A 602 9.19 -21.12 -27.48
C SER A 602 7.83 -20.61 -26.98
N SER A 603 7.50 -20.87 -25.71
CA SER A 603 6.30 -20.33 -25.06
C SER A 603 6.34 -18.80 -24.93
N ARG A 604 7.52 -18.23 -24.62
CA ARG A 604 7.72 -16.77 -24.53
C ARG A 604 7.59 -16.08 -25.88
N GLN A 605 8.15 -16.65 -26.94
CA GLN A 605 8.00 -16.12 -28.31
C GLN A 605 6.56 -16.21 -28.82
N TYR A 606 5.84 -17.29 -28.49
CA TYR A 606 4.43 -17.42 -28.80
C TYR A 606 3.58 -16.37 -28.07
N MET A 607 3.85 -16.13 -26.78
CA MET A 607 3.18 -15.11 -25.98
C MET A 607 3.51 -13.68 -26.44
N GLU A 608 4.74 -13.40 -26.86
CA GLU A 608 5.09 -12.10 -27.45
C GLU A 608 4.41 -11.88 -28.80
N THR A 609 4.25 -12.93 -29.61
CA THR A 609 3.53 -12.85 -30.88
C THR A 609 2.03 -12.58 -30.64
N LEU A 610 1.44 -13.18 -29.59
CA LEU A 610 0.07 -12.89 -29.19
C LEU A 610 -0.10 -11.47 -28.66
N LYS A 611 0.81 -10.99 -27.80
CA LYS A 611 0.77 -9.61 -27.28
C LYS A 611 0.94 -8.57 -28.40
N ARG A 612 1.81 -8.83 -29.37
CA ARG A 612 2.04 -7.94 -30.51
C ARG A 612 0.86 -7.88 -31.48
N ASN A 613 0.13 -8.98 -31.65
CA ASN A 613 -0.95 -9.06 -32.63
C ASN A 613 -2.35 -8.76 -32.04
N TYR A 614 -2.51 -8.85 -30.72
CA TYR A 614 -3.85 -8.77 -30.11
C TYR A 614 -3.98 -7.77 -28.94
N PHE A 615 -2.96 -6.97 -28.61
CA PHE A 615 -3.01 -5.91 -27.58
C PHE A 615 -3.84 -6.31 -26.34
N VAL A 616 -3.34 -7.32 -25.61
CA VAL A 616 -3.74 -7.61 -24.23
C VAL A 616 -2.65 -7.13 -23.29
#